data_AF-A0A960X888-F1
#
_entry.id   AF-A0A960X888-F1
#
_cell.length_a   1.000
_cell.length_b   1.000
_cell.length_c   1.000
_cell.angle_alpha   90.00
_cell.angle_beta   90.00
_cell.angle_gamma   90.00
#
_symmetry.space_group_name_H-M   'P 1'
#
loop_
_entity.id
_entity.type
_entity.pdbx_description
1 polymer ?
#
loop_
_entity_poly.entity_id
_entity_poly.type
_entity_poly.pdbx_seq_one_letter_code
_entity_poly.pdbx_strand_id
1 'polypeptide(L)'
;MGTFVLDLIGEKSFLKLYFGSGIFAALITLLSMPLFGQYTALSGPAAAVLAVLTVWTMFNPESQLMLFFILPIKAKWLVITAIGIIALINFTNLNFISIIYYLSGATFGYCYSVIAWGLQSPFPITHRFDETLTRFSHPWAHNSSGKIIDLAKARKMQKNEEFMDEMLEKISKHGKDSLSWWEKRKMRKISETKNGK
;
A
#
# COMPACT_ATOMS: atom_id res chain seq x y z
N MET A 1 9.95 3.79 1.06
CA MET A 1 8.91 2.76 0.82
C MET A 1 8.47 2.13 2.14
N GLY A 2 9.35 1.41 2.87
CA GLY A 2 9.02 0.76 4.14
C GLY A 2 8.44 1.67 5.23
N THR A 3 9.07 2.82 5.50
CA THR A 3 8.60 3.79 6.51
C THR A 3 7.20 4.35 6.20
N PHE A 4 6.89 4.56 4.93
CA PHE A 4 5.58 5.07 4.52
C PHE A 4 4.48 4.02 4.71
N VAL A 5 4.79 2.75 4.42
CA VAL A 5 3.88 1.63 4.68
C VAL A 5 3.72 1.40 6.19
N LEU A 6 4.81 1.46 6.95
CA LEU A 6 4.79 1.39 8.42
C LEU A 6 3.91 2.47 9.03
N ASP A 7 4.03 3.69 8.51
CA ASP A 7 3.25 4.86 8.92
C ASP A 7 1.77 4.75 8.56
N LEU A 8 1.45 4.13 7.42
CA LEU A 8 0.07 3.92 6.95
C LEU A 8 -0.64 2.81 7.71
N ILE A 9 0.07 1.71 7.97
CA ILE A 9 -0.51 0.43 8.39
C ILE A 9 -0.31 0.18 9.90
N GLY A 10 0.66 0.86 10.49
CA GLY A 10 1.12 0.65 11.86
C GLY A 10 2.14 -0.49 11.93
N GLU A 11 3.10 -0.34 12.83
CA GLU A 11 4.22 -1.26 13.04
C GLU A 11 3.77 -2.72 13.22
N LYS A 12 2.77 -2.97 14.08
CA LYS A 12 2.28 -4.33 14.37
C LYS A 12 1.69 -5.04 13.14
N SER A 13 0.98 -4.30 12.29
CA SER A 13 0.36 -4.85 11.08
C SER A 13 1.38 -5.01 9.96
N PHE A 14 2.36 -4.10 9.88
CA PHE A 14 3.50 -4.24 8.97
C PHE A 14 4.34 -5.48 9.30
N LEU A 15 4.66 -5.73 10.57
CA LEU A 15 5.40 -6.94 10.96
C LEU A 15 4.62 -8.21 10.62
N LYS A 16 3.32 -8.26 10.92
CA LYS A 16 2.48 -9.41 10.56
C LYS A 16 2.47 -9.67 9.06
N LEU A 17 2.39 -8.61 8.26
CA LEU A 17 2.42 -8.72 6.81
C LEU A 17 3.78 -9.21 6.31
N TYR A 18 4.87 -8.64 6.82
CA TYR A 18 6.23 -8.97 6.41
C TYR A 18 6.59 -10.42 6.76
N PHE A 19 6.38 -10.84 8.01
CA PHE A 19 6.65 -12.21 8.44
C PHE A 19 5.64 -13.20 7.87
N GLY A 20 4.35 -12.84 7.85
CA GLY A 20 3.29 -13.70 7.32
C GLY A 20 3.48 -14.00 5.83
N SER A 21 3.81 -12.98 5.03
CA SER A 21 4.07 -13.17 3.60
C SER A 21 5.31 -14.02 3.34
N GLY A 22 6.38 -13.84 4.12
CA GLY A 22 7.59 -14.65 4.03
C GLY A 22 7.33 -16.13 4.35
N ILE A 23 6.63 -16.41 5.46
CA ILE A 23 6.28 -17.78 5.87
C ILE A 23 5.35 -18.44 4.85
N PHE A 24 4.34 -17.71 4.38
CA PHE A 24 3.38 -18.22 3.40
C PHE A 24 4.05 -18.52 2.04
N ALA A 25 4.90 -17.62 1.55
CA ALA A 25 5.65 -17.84 0.33
C ALA A 25 6.61 -19.03 0.47
N ALA A 26 7.31 -19.15 1.60
CA ALA A 26 8.19 -20.28 1.87
C ALA A 26 7.41 -21.61 1.88
N LEU A 27 6.26 -21.68 2.56
CA LEU A 27 5.42 -22.87 2.60
C LEU A 27 4.92 -23.28 1.21
N ILE A 28 4.40 -22.33 0.41
CA ILE A 28 3.93 -22.61 -0.94
C ILE A 28 5.07 -23.10 -1.83
N THR A 29 6.23 -22.44 -1.77
CA THR A 29 7.38 -22.87 -2.58
C THR A 29 7.84 -24.27 -2.20
N LEU A 30 7.95 -24.58 -0.90
CA LEU A 30 8.34 -25.89 -0.41
C LEU A 30 7.36 -26.98 -0.89
N LEU A 31 6.07 -26.70 -0.86
CA LEU A 31 5.04 -27.63 -1.33
C LEU A 31 5.08 -27.81 -2.86
N SER A 32 5.52 -26.79 -3.60
CA SER A 32 5.63 -26.82 -5.06
C SER A 32 6.89 -27.53 -5.58
N MET A 33 7.99 -27.54 -4.81
CA MET A 33 9.25 -28.20 -5.20
C MET A 33 9.08 -29.66 -5.67
N PRO A 34 8.36 -30.55 -4.95
CA PRO A 34 8.16 -31.93 -5.39
C PRO A 34 7.24 -32.04 -6.62
N LEU A 35 6.34 -31.08 -6.85
CA LEU A 35 5.44 -31.08 -8.01
C LEU A 35 6.17 -30.75 -9.32
N PHE A 36 7.18 -29.90 -9.25
CA PHE A 36 7.97 -29.46 -10.41
C PHE A 36 9.32 -30.17 -10.54
N GLY A 37 9.70 -31.01 -9.55
CA GLY A 37 10.97 -31.75 -9.56
C GLY A 37 12.22 -30.87 -9.54
N GLN A 38 12.07 -29.61 -9.14
CA GLN A 38 13.13 -28.61 -9.13
C GLN A 38 13.35 -28.14 -7.69
N TYR A 39 14.59 -28.28 -7.20
CA TYR A 39 14.97 -27.90 -5.85
C TYR A 39 15.91 -26.72 -5.94
N THR A 40 15.38 -25.53 -5.65
CA THR A 40 16.13 -24.29 -5.71
C THR A 40 16.13 -23.66 -4.33
N ALA A 41 17.31 -23.29 -3.84
CA ALA A 41 17.43 -22.56 -2.59
C ALA A 41 17.01 -21.11 -2.82
N LEU A 42 15.73 -20.79 -2.57
CA LEU A 42 15.28 -19.42 -2.50
C LEU A 42 15.42 -18.90 -1.08
N SER A 43 16.36 -17.98 -0.91
CA SER A 43 16.55 -17.23 0.32
C SER A 43 16.53 -15.74 -0.01
N GLY A 44 15.71 -14.99 0.70
CA GLY A 44 15.69 -13.55 0.60
C GLY A 44 14.40 -12.93 1.12
N PRO A 45 14.42 -11.63 1.43
CA PRO A 45 13.22 -10.88 1.79
C PRO A 45 12.39 -10.48 0.56
N ALA A 46 12.80 -10.85 -0.65
CA ALA A 46 12.28 -10.29 -1.89
C ALA A 46 10.77 -10.54 -2.11
N ALA A 47 10.24 -11.72 -1.74
CA ALA A 47 8.78 -11.94 -1.80
C ALA A 47 8.02 -11.08 -0.78
N ALA A 48 8.57 -10.89 0.43
CA ALA A 48 7.97 -10.05 1.46
C ALA A 48 8.00 -8.56 1.05
N VAL A 49 9.09 -8.10 0.41
CA VAL A 49 9.18 -6.75 -0.16
C VAL A 49 8.16 -6.55 -1.27
N LEU A 50 7.97 -7.55 -2.15
CA LEU A 50 6.92 -7.52 -3.16
C LEU A 50 5.51 -7.49 -2.56
N ALA A 51 5.26 -8.23 -1.48
CA ALA A 51 3.99 -8.19 -0.76
C ALA A 51 3.72 -6.78 -0.19
N VAL A 52 4.72 -6.19 0.47
CA VAL A 52 4.67 -4.82 1.01
C VAL A 52 4.46 -3.79 -0.11
N LEU A 53 5.14 -3.96 -1.24
CA LEU A 53 4.99 -3.08 -2.40
C LEU A 53 3.58 -3.17 -2.98
N THR A 54 3.05 -4.39 -3.13
CA THR A 54 1.69 -4.64 -3.60
C THR A 54 0.67 -3.94 -2.70
N VAL A 55 0.79 -4.10 -1.39
CA VAL A 55 -0.04 -3.43 -0.39
C VAL A 55 0.03 -1.91 -0.53
N TRP A 56 1.24 -1.37 -0.64
CA TRP A 56 1.43 0.08 -0.81
C TRP A 56 0.72 0.61 -2.06
N THR A 57 0.78 -0.13 -3.17
CA THR A 57 0.08 0.25 -4.39
C THR A 57 -1.44 0.17 -4.29
N MET A 58 -1.98 -0.72 -3.44
CA MET A 58 -3.41 -0.80 -3.21
C MET A 58 -3.93 0.42 -2.43
N PHE A 59 -3.14 0.96 -1.49
CA PHE A 59 -3.50 2.19 -0.78
C PHE A 59 -3.48 3.43 -1.66
N ASN A 60 -2.56 3.51 -2.62
CA ASN A 60 -2.38 4.69 -3.48
C ASN A 60 -2.24 4.33 -4.96
N PRO A 61 -3.27 3.74 -5.60
CA PRO A 61 -3.16 3.21 -6.96
C PRO A 61 -2.98 4.30 -8.02
N GLU A 62 -3.49 5.50 -7.73
CA GLU A 62 -3.40 6.71 -8.56
C GLU A 62 -2.13 7.53 -8.29
N SER A 63 -1.35 7.20 -7.25
CA SER A 63 -0.14 7.97 -6.94
C SER A 63 0.89 7.83 -8.05
N GLN A 64 1.39 8.98 -8.51
CA GLN A 64 2.48 9.06 -9.47
C GLN A 64 3.79 9.01 -8.70
N LEU A 65 4.55 7.94 -8.90
CA LEU A 65 5.93 7.85 -8.42
C LEU A 65 6.86 8.27 -9.54
N MET A 66 7.82 9.13 -9.21
CA MET A 66 8.91 9.45 -10.12
C MET A 66 9.95 8.33 -10.08
N LEU A 67 9.90 7.44 -11.07
CA LEU A 67 10.86 6.36 -11.25
C LEU A 67 12.19 6.97 -11.73
N PHE A 68 13.27 6.74 -10.98
CA PHE A 68 14.59 7.35 -11.19
C PHE A 68 14.57 8.89 -11.32
N PHE A 69 13.64 9.57 -10.65
CA PHE A 69 13.44 11.03 -10.75
C PHE A 69 13.08 11.57 -12.15
N ILE A 70 12.84 10.68 -13.14
CA ILE A 70 12.66 11.08 -14.55
C ILE A 70 11.26 10.69 -15.08
N LEU A 71 10.75 9.51 -14.71
CA LEU A 71 9.50 8.97 -15.29
C LEU A 71 8.36 8.89 -14.25
N PRO A 72 7.30 9.71 -14.36
CA PRO A 72 6.13 9.59 -13.50
C PRO A 72 5.30 8.36 -13.91
N ILE A 73 5.40 7.28 -13.14
CA ILE A 73 4.63 6.04 -13.37
C ILE A 73 3.62 5.88 -12.24
N LYS A 74 2.37 5.54 -12.60
CA LYS A 74 1.35 5.26 -11.57
C LYS A 74 1.74 4.00 -10.81
N ALA A 75 1.59 4.04 -9.49
CA ALA A 75 1.90 2.93 -8.57
C ALA A 75 1.40 1.57 -9.06
N LYS A 76 0.17 1.51 -9.59
CA LYS A 76 -0.43 0.28 -10.16
C LYS A 76 0.39 -0.37 -11.26
N TRP A 77 0.98 0.43 -12.15
CA TRP A 77 1.80 -0.08 -13.25
C TRP A 77 3.17 -0.54 -12.76
N LEU A 78 3.70 0.06 -11.70
CA LEU A 78 5.00 -0.29 -11.14
C LEU A 78 5.00 -1.74 -10.61
N VAL A 79 4.00 -2.12 -9.81
CA VAL A 79 3.92 -3.50 -9.30
C VAL A 79 3.70 -4.52 -10.41
N ILE A 80 2.81 -4.23 -11.37
CA ILE A 80 2.55 -5.13 -12.50
C ILE A 80 3.82 -5.33 -13.34
N THR A 81 4.53 -4.24 -13.66
CA THR A 81 5.77 -4.31 -14.44
C THR A 81 6.88 -5.01 -13.67
N ALA A 82 7.02 -4.76 -12.36
CA ALA A 82 8.00 -5.45 -11.52
C ALA A 82 7.74 -6.96 -11.47
N ILE A 83 6.50 -7.39 -11.19
CA ILE A 83 6.12 -8.80 -11.19
C ILE A 83 6.33 -9.41 -12.58
N GLY A 84 5.93 -8.71 -13.64
CA GLY A 84 6.08 -9.16 -15.02
C GLY A 84 7.53 -9.36 -15.44
N ILE A 85 8.42 -8.42 -15.10
CA ILE A 85 9.86 -8.52 -15.38
C ILE A 85 10.48 -9.70 -14.63
N ILE A 86 10.17 -9.84 -13.34
CA ILE A 86 10.68 -10.93 -12.52
C ILE A 86 10.17 -12.28 -13.05
N ALA A 87 8.90 -12.37 -13.41
CA ALA A 87 8.32 -13.57 -14.00
C ALA A 87 8.99 -13.90 -15.34
N LEU A 88 9.19 -12.92 -16.21
CA LEU A 88 9.82 -13.10 -17.52
C LEU A 88 11.26 -13.63 -17.39
N ILE A 89 12.08 -13.02 -16.53
CA ILE A 89 13.46 -13.45 -16.28
C ILE A 89 13.51 -14.89 -15.78
N ASN A 90 12.66 -15.23 -14.80
CA ASN A 90 12.65 -16.58 -14.23
C ASN A 90 12.07 -17.62 -15.21
N PHE A 91 11.15 -17.21 -16.08
CA PHE A 91 10.59 -18.05 -17.12
C PHE A 91 11.66 -18.41 -18.18
N THR A 92 12.48 -17.44 -18.59
CA THR A 92 13.62 -17.70 -19.49
C THR A 92 14.62 -18.68 -18.87
N ASN A 93 14.81 -18.65 -17.56
CA ASN A 93 15.69 -19.57 -16.85
C ASN A 93 15.01 -20.91 -16.46
N LEU A 94 13.76 -21.14 -16.89
CA LEU A 94 12.95 -22.32 -16.53
C LEU A 94 12.83 -22.56 -15.01
N ASN A 95 12.95 -21.50 -14.21
CA ASN A 95 12.93 -21.54 -12.75
C ASN A 95 11.51 -21.28 -12.22
N PHE A 96 10.64 -22.28 -12.35
CA PHE A 96 9.22 -22.15 -11.98
C PHE A 96 9.01 -21.90 -10.48
N ILE A 97 9.87 -22.45 -9.62
CA ILE A 97 9.78 -22.20 -8.16
C ILE A 97 9.99 -20.73 -7.85
N SER A 98 10.91 -20.06 -8.56
CA SER A 98 11.14 -18.63 -8.34
C SER A 98 9.91 -17.81 -8.72
N ILE A 99 9.25 -18.15 -9.83
CA ILE A 99 7.98 -17.51 -10.23
C ILE A 99 6.92 -17.71 -9.13
N ILE A 100 6.76 -18.93 -8.63
CA ILE A 100 5.81 -19.27 -7.56
C ILE A 100 6.12 -18.52 -6.27
N TYR A 101 7.40 -18.36 -5.91
CA TYR A 101 7.83 -17.60 -4.74
C TYR A 101 7.41 -16.13 -4.81
N TYR A 102 7.70 -15.47 -5.92
CA TYR A 102 7.33 -14.06 -6.10
C TYR A 102 5.81 -13.89 -6.21
N LEU A 103 5.14 -14.81 -6.89
CA LEU A 103 3.69 -14.77 -7.08
C LEU A 103 2.93 -15.03 -5.78
N SER A 104 3.39 -15.96 -4.95
CA SER A 104 2.79 -16.26 -3.64
C SER A 104 2.94 -15.09 -2.67
N GLY A 105 4.09 -14.42 -2.64
CA GLY A 105 4.27 -13.19 -1.87
C GLY A 105 3.33 -12.06 -2.29
N ALA A 106 3.24 -11.79 -3.60
CA ALA A 106 2.32 -10.79 -4.14
C ALA A 106 0.85 -11.14 -3.85
N THR A 107 0.49 -12.41 -4.02
CA THR A 107 -0.87 -12.92 -3.75
C THR A 107 -1.23 -12.79 -2.27
N PHE A 108 -0.30 -13.10 -1.35
CA PHE A 108 -0.52 -12.93 0.08
C PHE A 108 -0.68 -11.44 0.45
N GLY A 109 0.16 -10.56 -0.11
CA GLY A 109 0.03 -9.12 0.10
C GLY A 109 -1.32 -8.58 -0.39
N TYR A 110 -1.77 -9.03 -1.55
CA TYR A 110 -3.09 -8.72 -2.09
C TYR A 110 -4.21 -9.23 -1.17
N CYS A 111 -4.18 -10.52 -0.84
CA CYS A 111 -5.19 -11.19 -0.02
C CYS A 111 -5.27 -10.58 1.38
N TYR A 112 -4.12 -10.31 2.01
CA TYR A 112 -4.05 -9.63 3.30
C TYR A 112 -4.62 -8.21 3.22
N SER A 113 -4.37 -7.47 2.14
CA SER A 113 -4.93 -6.12 1.96
C SER A 113 -6.45 -6.14 1.79
N VAL A 114 -6.97 -7.10 1.04
CA VAL A 114 -8.41 -7.28 0.84
C VAL A 114 -9.09 -7.77 2.12
N ILE A 115 -8.51 -8.75 2.80
CA ILE A 115 -9.07 -9.35 4.02
C ILE A 115 -8.96 -8.42 5.24
N ALA A 116 -7.77 -7.86 5.49
CA ALA A 116 -7.52 -7.08 6.70
C ALA A 116 -8.12 -5.67 6.61
N TRP A 117 -8.24 -5.11 5.41
CA TRP A 117 -8.61 -3.70 5.22
C TRP A 117 -9.82 -3.45 4.33
N GLY A 118 -10.35 -4.48 3.65
CA GLY A 118 -11.51 -4.32 2.78
C GLY A 118 -11.24 -3.42 1.58
N LEU A 119 -9.97 -3.27 1.17
CA LEU A 119 -9.61 -2.47 0.01
C LEU A 119 -10.17 -3.13 -1.25
N GLN A 120 -11.11 -2.46 -1.91
CA GLN A 120 -11.53 -2.84 -3.25
C GLN A 120 -10.37 -2.64 -4.21
N SER A 121 -9.99 -3.69 -4.93
CA SER A 121 -8.92 -3.60 -5.90
C SER A 121 -9.27 -2.60 -7.01
N PRO A 122 -8.30 -1.84 -7.51
CA PRO A 122 -8.52 -0.81 -8.54
C PRO A 122 -8.78 -1.36 -9.95
N PHE A 123 -8.97 -2.68 -10.11
CA PHE A 123 -9.22 -3.33 -11.38
C PHE A 123 -10.65 -3.93 -11.41
N PRO A 124 -11.48 -3.60 -12.41
CA PRO A 124 -12.87 -4.09 -12.47
C PRO A 124 -13.01 -5.61 -12.63
N ILE A 125 -11.94 -6.30 -13.08
CA ILE A 125 -11.90 -7.76 -13.26
C ILE A 125 -11.79 -8.53 -11.92
N THR A 126 -11.18 -7.92 -10.90
CA THR A 126 -10.96 -8.56 -9.59
C THR A 126 -12.09 -8.29 -8.60
N HIS A 127 -13.06 -7.43 -8.92
CA HIS A 127 -14.18 -7.08 -8.05
C HIS A 127 -15.05 -8.29 -7.64
N ARG A 128 -15.20 -9.30 -8.50
CA ARG A 128 -15.96 -10.53 -8.19
C ARG A 128 -15.23 -11.46 -7.21
N PHE A 129 -13.90 -11.44 -7.24
CA PHE A 129 -13.07 -12.17 -6.28
C PHE A 129 -13.02 -11.46 -4.93
N ASP A 130 -12.92 -10.13 -4.94
CA ASP A 130 -12.94 -9.30 -3.73
C ASP A 130 -14.28 -9.46 -2.98
N GLU A 131 -15.40 -9.51 -3.70
CA GLU A 131 -16.74 -9.73 -3.13
C GLU A 131 -16.90 -11.14 -2.51
N THR A 132 -16.26 -12.16 -3.09
CA THR A 132 -16.30 -13.53 -2.55
C THR A 132 -15.43 -13.68 -1.30
N LEU A 133 -14.25 -13.05 -1.30
CA LEU A 133 -13.30 -13.05 -0.18
C LEU A 133 -13.79 -12.24 1.01
N THR A 134 -14.38 -11.06 0.79
CA THR A 134 -14.97 -10.24 1.86
C THR A 134 -16.16 -10.93 2.51
N ARG A 135 -16.96 -11.68 1.75
CA ARG A 135 -18.10 -12.45 2.27
C ARG A 135 -17.69 -13.59 3.20
N PHE A 136 -16.54 -14.22 2.95
CA PHE A 136 -15.97 -15.28 3.79
C PHE A 136 -15.29 -14.76 5.08
N SER A 137 -14.92 -13.47 5.12
CA SER A 137 -14.06 -12.91 6.17
C SER A 137 -14.78 -11.98 7.18
N HIS A 138 -16.11 -11.92 7.14
CA HIS A 138 -16.93 -11.01 7.95
C HIS A 138 -16.65 -10.99 9.48
N PRO A 139 -16.12 -12.03 10.16
CA PRO A 139 -15.76 -11.93 11.58
C PRO A 139 -14.41 -11.23 11.85
N TRP A 140 -13.47 -11.22 10.91
CA TRP A 140 -12.10 -10.69 11.14
C TRP A 140 -11.88 -9.26 10.64
N ALA A 141 -12.79 -8.73 9.81
CA ALA A 141 -12.68 -7.39 9.23
C ALA A 141 -13.00 -6.22 10.19
N HIS A 142 -13.57 -6.48 11.38
CA HIS A 142 -14.22 -5.45 12.20
C HIS A 142 -13.28 -4.53 13.02
N ASN A 143 -11.95 -4.74 13.04
CA ASN A 143 -11.10 -4.00 14.01
C ASN A 143 -9.85 -3.31 13.43
N SER A 144 -9.56 -3.45 12.13
CA SER A 144 -8.35 -2.82 11.53
C SER A 144 -8.61 -1.73 10.49
N SER A 145 -9.74 -1.77 9.77
CA SER A 145 -10.05 -0.78 8.73
C SER A 145 -10.33 0.62 9.31
N GLY A 146 -11.04 0.71 10.46
CA GLY A 146 -11.29 1.98 11.14
C GLY A 146 -10.01 2.70 11.58
N LYS A 147 -9.05 1.95 12.13
CA LYS A 147 -7.83 2.52 12.71
C LYS A 147 -6.91 3.17 11.66
N ILE A 148 -6.88 2.66 10.43
CA ILE A 148 -6.02 3.18 9.34
C ILE A 148 -6.64 4.41 8.67
N ILE A 149 -7.96 4.39 8.46
CA ILE A 149 -8.69 5.56 7.97
C ILE A 149 -8.59 6.69 8.99
N ASP A 150 -8.67 6.37 10.29
CA ASP A 150 -8.50 7.33 11.37
C ASP A 150 -7.07 7.89 11.46
N LEU A 151 -6.04 7.08 11.24
CA LEU A 151 -4.63 7.53 11.22
C LEU A 151 -4.33 8.43 10.02
N ALA A 152 -4.78 8.06 8.82
CA ALA A 152 -4.61 8.88 7.62
C ALA A 152 -5.37 10.21 7.74
N LYS A 153 -6.57 10.18 8.33
CA LYS A 153 -7.36 11.36 8.65
C LYS A 153 -6.69 12.22 9.71
N ALA A 154 -6.14 11.63 10.77
CA ALA A 154 -5.41 12.32 11.82
C ALA A 154 -4.16 13.04 11.27
N ARG A 155 -3.37 12.37 10.42
CA ARG A 155 -2.19 12.99 9.78
C ARG A 155 -2.56 14.14 8.84
N LYS A 156 -3.64 13.99 8.06
CA LYS A 156 -4.16 15.07 7.22
C LYS A 156 -4.65 16.25 8.07
N MET A 157 -5.25 15.97 9.23
CA MET A 157 -5.70 16.99 10.18
C MET A 157 -4.51 17.72 10.81
N GLN A 158 -3.47 17.00 11.24
CA GLN A 158 -2.22 17.59 11.76
C GLN A 158 -1.54 18.51 10.72
N LYS A 159 -1.39 18.05 9.47
CA LYS A 159 -0.80 18.88 8.40
C LYS A 159 -1.64 20.12 8.09
N ASN A 160 -2.96 20.02 8.25
CA ASN A 160 -3.84 21.17 8.11
C ASN A 160 -3.71 22.14 9.29
N GLU A 161 -3.47 21.64 10.51
CA GLU A 161 -3.22 22.45 11.70
C GLU A 161 -1.88 23.17 11.63
N GLU A 162 -0.80 22.48 11.26
CA GLU A 162 0.53 23.09 11.03
C GLU A 162 0.45 24.22 9.98
N PHE A 163 -0.27 23.98 8.87
CA PHE A 163 -0.51 25.01 7.86
C PHE A 163 -1.33 26.20 8.41
N MET A 164 -2.31 25.94 9.28
CA MET A 164 -3.10 27.01 9.90
C MET A 164 -2.24 27.85 10.83
N ASP A 165 -1.37 27.22 11.64
CA ASP A 165 -0.47 27.91 12.56
C ASP A 165 0.54 28.78 11.81
N GLU A 166 1.14 28.25 10.73
CA GLU A 166 2.05 29.01 9.87
C GLU A 166 1.36 30.25 9.27
N MET A 167 0.11 30.10 8.81
CA MET A 167 -0.66 31.23 8.27
C MET A 167 -1.08 32.23 9.35
N LEU A 168 -1.39 31.78 10.56
CA LEU A 168 -1.69 32.65 11.70
C LEU A 168 -0.47 33.47 12.11
N GLU A 169 0.71 32.86 12.12
CA GLU A 169 1.98 33.54 12.39
C GLU A 169 2.27 34.60 11.31
N LYS A 170 2.05 34.27 10.04
CA LYS A 170 2.20 35.19 8.91
C LYS A 170 1.26 36.40 9.03
N ILE A 171 -0.01 36.17 9.38
CA ILE A 171 -0.99 37.24 9.66
C ILE A 171 -0.55 38.10 10.85
N SER A 172 -0.02 37.48 11.92
CA SER A 172 0.43 38.19 13.11
C SER A 172 1.62 39.12 12.84
N LYS A 173 2.58 38.68 12.02
CA LYS A 173 3.79 39.46 11.68
C LYS A 173 3.56 40.51 10.60
N HIS A 174 2.77 40.19 9.57
CA HIS A 174 2.68 41.00 8.34
C HIS A 174 1.26 41.52 8.05
N GLY A 175 0.30 41.28 8.94
CA GLY A 175 -1.09 41.68 8.76
C GLY A 175 -1.88 40.76 7.82
N LYS A 176 -3.20 40.94 7.81
CA LYS A 176 -4.16 40.05 7.12
C LYS A 176 -4.03 40.02 5.59
N ASP A 177 -3.44 41.07 5.01
CA ASP A 177 -3.26 41.20 3.57
C ASP A 177 -2.01 40.47 3.04
N SER A 178 -1.15 39.97 3.94
CA SER A 178 0.04 39.18 3.59
C SER A 178 -0.26 37.79 3.02
N LEU A 179 -1.51 37.32 3.14
CA LEU A 179 -1.95 36.03 2.62
C LEU A 179 -2.33 36.12 1.13
N SER A 180 -1.79 35.21 0.35
CA SER A 180 -2.20 34.99 -1.04
C SER A 180 -3.65 34.49 -1.12
N TRP A 181 -4.27 34.71 -2.27
CA TRP A 181 -5.63 34.23 -2.53
C TRP A 181 -5.76 32.69 -2.36
N TRP A 182 -4.73 31.94 -2.73
CA TRP A 182 -4.71 30.48 -2.59
C TRP A 182 -4.63 30.04 -1.11
N GLU A 183 -3.77 30.70 -0.32
CA GLU A 183 -3.67 30.44 1.13
C GLU A 183 -5.00 30.73 1.83
N LYS A 184 -5.63 31.88 1.55
CA LYS A 184 -6.97 32.24 2.06
C LYS A 184 -8.02 31.19 1.69
N ARG A 185 -8.04 30.71 0.45
CA ARG A 185 -9.00 29.69 -0.02
C ARG A 185 -8.77 28.34 0.66
N LYS A 186 -7.52 27.96 0.90
CA LYS A 186 -7.17 26.71 1.58
C LYS A 186 -7.55 26.74 3.06
N MET A 187 -7.27 27.85 3.78
CA MET A 187 -7.72 28.04 5.16
C MET A 187 -9.25 27.95 5.28
N ARG A 188 -10.00 28.55 4.35
CA ARG A 188 -11.46 28.48 4.35
C ARG A 188 -11.97 27.04 4.21
N LYS A 189 -11.40 26.27 3.27
CA LYS A 189 -11.74 24.84 3.12
C LYS A 189 -11.45 24.03 4.39
N ILE A 190 -10.34 24.30 5.08
CA ILE A 190 -9.99 23.62 6.33
C ILE A 190 -11.01 23.96 7.43
N SER A 191 -11.40 25.23 7.54
CA SER A 191 -12.42 25.70 8.50
C SER A 191 -13.81 25.12 8.23
N GLU A 192 -14.26 25.10 6.97
CA GLU A 192 -15.51 24.47 6.55
C GLU A 192 -15.54 22.97 6.93
N THR A 193 -14.41 22.28 6.77
CA THR A 193 -14.30 20.86 7.13
C THR A 193 -14.30 20.62 8.65
N LYS A 194 -13.86 21.61 9.45
CA LYS A 194 -13.83 21.54 10.92
C LYS A 194 -15.18 21.88 11.56
N ASN A 195 -15.94 22.79 10.96
CA ASN A 195 -17.25 23.24 11.43
C ASN A 195 -18.43 22.36 10.94
N GLY A 196 -18.21 21.49 9.96
CA GLY A 196 -19.24 20.55 9.46
C GLY A 196 -19.34 19.23 10.25
N LYS A 197 -18.85 19.20 11.49
CA LYS A 197 -19.01 18.08 12.43
C LYS A 197 -19.95 18.49 13.55
#